data_AF-A0A023DKP6-F1
#
_entry.id   AF-A0A023DKP6-F1
#
_cell.length_a   1.000
_cell.length_b   1.000
_cell.length_c   1.000
_cell.angle_alpha   90.00
_cell.angle_beta   90.00
_cell.angle_gamma   90.00
#
_symmetry.space_group_name_H-M   'P 1'
#
loop_
_entity.id
_entity.type
_entity.pdbx_description
1 polymer ?
#
loop_
_entity_poly.entity_id
_entity_poly.type
_entity_poly.pdbx_seq_one_letter_code
_entity_poly.pdbx_strand_id
1 'polypeptide(L)'
;MFLLYFQDECLGEIQDINTEGMWMCGKLIPNQNIVKFKDFFKALTSEENDFKESEYNEEWLKDDNWFIVDDHQNKRGIYLPAVYEDGEINWRWR
;
A
#
# COMPACT_ATOMS: atom_id res chain seq x y z
N MET A 1 -14.60 -7.38 1.06
CA MET A 1 -14.05 -6.02 0.81
C MET A 1 -12.73 -5.91 1.54
N PHE A 2 -11.68 -5.38 0.90
CA PHE A 2 -10.38 -5.19 1.55
C PHE A 2 -10.02 -3.70 1.49
N LEU A 3 -9.47 -3.16 2.58
CA LEU A 3 -9.12 -1.75 2.69
C LEU A 3 -7.65 -1.60 3.03
N LEU A 4 -6.94 -0.72 2.32
CA LEU A 4 -5.56 -0.36 2.65
C LEU A 4 -5.53 0.68 3.78
N TYR A 5 -4.69 0.45 4.77
CA TYR A 5 -4.48 1.37 5.89
C TYR A 5 -2.99 1.68 6.09
N PHE A 6 -2.71 2.95 6.38
CA PHE A 6 -1.49 3.38 7.06
C PHE A 6 -1.86 3.76 8.50
N GLN A 7 -1.30 3.05 9.47
CA GLN A 7 -1.67 3.13 10.89
C GLN A 7 -3.19 2.94 11.05
N ASP A 8 -3.93 4.00 11.37
CA ASP A 8 -5.39 4.00 11.53
C ASP A 8 -6.11 4.78 10.42
N GLU A 9 -5.38 5.22 9.40
CA GLU A 9 -5.89 6.00 8.29
C GLU A 9 -6.18 5.10 7.08
N CYS A 10 -7.46 5.01 6.72
CA CYS A 10 -7.89 4.30 5.51
C CYS A 10 -7.46 5.08 4.27
N LEU A 11 -6.80 4.42 3.32
CA LEU A 11 -6.30 5.01 2.08
C LEU A 11 -7.14 4.65 0.86
N GLY A 12 -7.95 3.60 0.93
CA GLY A 12 -8.80 3.18 -0.18
C GLY A 12 -9.23 1.73 -0.09
N GLU A 13 -10.09 1.34 -1.04
CA GLU A 13 -10.60 -0.02 -1.21
C GLU A 13 -9.75 -0.79 -2.23
N ILE A 14 -9.47 -2.05 -1.97
CA ILE A 14 -8.81 -2.95 -2.91
C ILE A 14 -9.84 -3.91 -3.49
N GLN A 15 -9.92 -3.92 -4.82
CA GLN A 15 -10.79 -4.78 -5.62
C GLN A 15 -9.97 -5.76 -6.46
N ASP A 16 -10.65 -6.72 -7.08
CA ASP A 16 -10.06 -7.68 -8.03
C ASP A 16 -8.80 -8.40 -7.51
N ILE A 17 -8.87 -8.84 -6.24
CA ILE A 17 -7.73 -9.43 -5.54
C ILE A 17 -7.38 -10.79 -6.13
N ASN A 18 -6.10 -10.95 -6.46
CA ASN A 18 -5.49 -12.20 -6.89
C ASN A 18 -4.27 -12.54 -6.04
N THR A 19 -3.80 -13.77 -6.15
CA THR A 19 -2.61 -14.25 -5.44
C THR A 19 -1.60 -14.81 -6.44
N GLU A 20 -0.37 -14.33 -6.37
CA GLU A 20 0.74 -14.77 -7.20
C GLU A 20 1.93 -15.20 -6.32
N GLY A 21 2.00 -16.50 -6.04
CA GLY A 21 2.99 -17.03 -5.10
C GLY A 21 2.77 -16.46 -3.70
N MET A 22 3.74 -15.69 -3.20
CA MET A 22 3.65 -15.02 -1.89
C MET A 22 3.01 -13.62 -1.96
N TRP A 23 2.78 -13.12 -3.17
CA TRP A 23 2.22 -11.79 -3.39
C TRP A 23 0.70 -11.84 -3.49
N MET A 24 0.07 -10.81 -2.93
CA MET A 24 -1.31 -10.45 -3.19
C MET A 24 -1.28 -9.25 -4.14
N CYS A 25 -2.16 -9.26 -5.13
CA CYS A 25 -2.26 -8.22 -6.15
C CYS A 25 -3.72 -7.77 -6.25
N GLY A 26 -3.98 -6.53 -6.68
CA GLY A 26 -5.34 -6.04 -6.92
C GLY A 26 -5.38 -4.62 -7.47
N LYS A 27 -6.58 -4.03 -7.48
CA LYS A 27 -6.81 -2.65 -7.88
C LYS A 27 -7.22 -1.79 -6.69
N LEU A 28 -6.42 -0.79 -6.37
CA LEU A 28 -6.73 0.21 -5.35
C LEU A 28 -7.64 1.30 -5.93
N ILE A 29 -8.81 1.46 -5.33
CA ILE A 29 -9.70 2.60 -5.48
C ILE A 29 -9.39 3.58 -4.33
N PRO A 30 -8.56 4.61 -4.58
CA PRO A 30 -8.08 5.49 -3.52
C PRO A 30 -9.18 6.42 -2.99
N ASN A 31 -9.06 6.78 -1.71
CA ASN A 31 -9.80 7.91 -1.14
C ASN A 31 -8.90 9.15 -1.00
N GLN A 32 -9.43 10.23 -0.41
CA GLN A 32 -8.71 11.50 -0.27
C GLN A 32 -7.43 11.44 0.59
N ASN A 33 -7.33 10.49 1.52
CA ASN A 33 -6.19 10.38 2.44
C ASN A 33 -4.92 9.91 1.72
N ILE A 34 -5.05 9.22 0.58
CA ILE A 34 -3.89 8.74 -0.17
C ILE A 34 -3.04 9.88 -0.75
N VAL A 35 -3.62 11.09 -0.91
CA VAL A 35 -3.01 12.19 -1.68
C VAL A 35 -1.61 12.54 -1.17
N LYS A 36 -1.39 12.48 0.15
CA LYS A 36 -0.08 12.76 0.76
C LYS A 36 0.99 11.69 0.52
N PHE A 37 0.60 10.49 0.09
CA PHE A 37 1.50 9.37 -0.20
C PHE A 37 1.81 9.23 -1.70
N LYS A 38 1.18 10.02 -2.59
CA LYS A 38 1.32 9.84 -4.04
C LYS A 38 2.77 9.90 -4.52
N ASP A 39 3.50 10.92 -4.11
CA ASP A 39 4.90 11.09 -4.51
C ASP A 39 5.81 10.00 -3.90
N PHE A 40 5.46 9.50 -2.72
CA PHE A 40 6.14 8.39 -2.07
C PHE A 40 5.93 7.08 -2.83
N PHE A 41 4.68 6.72 -3.14
CA PHE A 41 4.37 5.51 -3.89
C PHE A 41 4.97 5.54 -5.30
N LYS A 42 4.86 6.69 -5.99
CA LYS A 42 5.49 6.89 -7.29
C LYS A 42 6.99 6.63 -7.25
N ALA A 43 7.69 7.17 -6.24
CA ALA A 43 9.13 6.97 -6.11
C ALA A 43 9.49 5.52 -5.73
N LEU A 44 8.68 4.87 -4.89
CA LEU A 44 8.89 3.48 -4.49
C LEU A 44 8.79 2.50 -5.67
N THR A 45 7.92 2.79 -6.64
CA THR A 45 7.70 1.95 -7.83
C THR A 45 8.40 2.47 -9.09
N SER A 46 9.23 3.51 -8.98
CA SER A 46 9.90 4.13 -10.13
C SER A 46 11.09 3.29 -10.59
N GLU A 47 11.10 2.86 -11.84
CA GLU A 47 12.27 2.19 -12.46
C GLU A 47 13.32 3.18 -12.98
N GLU A 48 12.95 4.45 -13.17
CA GLU A 48 13.80 5.49 -13.77
C GLU A 48 14.76 6.16 -12.79
N ASN A 49 14.49 6.05 -11.48
CA ASN A 49 15.24 6.74 -10.44
C ASN A 49 15.44 5.83 -9.23
N ASP A 50 16.60 5.94 -8.60
CA ASP A 50 16.87 5.26 -7.33
C ASP A 50 15.97 5.81 -6.22
N PHE A 51 15.34 4.92 -5.47
CA PHE A 51 14.58 5.27 -4.28
C PHE A 51 15.54 5.70 -3.16
N LYS A 52 15.39 6.92 -2.65
CA LYS A 52 16.20 7.47 -1.56
C LYS A 52 15.36 7.60 -0.29
N GLU A 53 15.48 6.62 0.59
CA GLU A 53 14.75 6.57 1.87
C GLU A 53 14.85 7.87 2.68
N SER A 54 16.01 8.53 2.69
CA SER A 54 16.25 9.77 3.44
C SER A 54 15.40 10.97 2.98
N GLU A 55 14.74 10.89 1.82
CA GLU A 55 13.89 11.95 1.29
C GLU A 55 12.43 11.83 1.77
N TYR A 56 12.08 10.76 2.49
CA TYR A 56 10.71 10.47 2.91
C TYR A 56 10.58 10.33 4.43
N ASN A 57 9.33 10.40 4.91
CA ASN A 57 9.02 10.21 6.32
C ASN A 57 9.37 8.78 6.76
N GLU A 58 10.22 8.64 7.78
CA GLU A 58 10.64 7.34 8.32
C GLU A 58 9.46 6.46 8.75
N GLU A 59 8.35 7.04 9.20
CA GLU A 59 7.15 6.28 9.56
C GLU A 59 6.50 5.59 8.35
N TRP A 60 6.61 6.18 7.15
CA TRP A 60 6.06 5.58 5.93
C TRP A 60 6.86 4.34 5.50
N LEU A 61 8.14 4.27 5.87
CA LEU A 61 9.04 3.16 5.53
C LEU A 61 8.88 1.96 6.46
N LYS A 62 8.22 2.11 7.62
CA LYS A 62 8.08 1.03 8.61
C LYS A 62 6.93 0.10 8.24
N ASP A 63 7.25 -1.16 7.95
CA ASP A 63 6.26 -2.22 7.68
C ASP A 63 5.18 -2.35 8.78
N ASP A 64 5.56 -2.13 10.04
CA ASP A 64 4.63 -2.18 11.18
C ASP A 64 3.50 -1.14 11.12
N ASN A 65 3.61 -0.13 10.26
CA ASN A 65 2.58 0.88 10.06
C ASN A 65 1.60 0.53 8.93
N TRP A 66 1.75 -0.58 8.21
CA TRP A 66 0.92 -0.92 7.06
C TRP A 66 0.00 -2.10 7.33
N PHE A 67 -1.27 -1.95 6.96
CA PHE A 67 -2.30 -2.93 7.25
C PHE A 67 -3.31 -3.07 6.12
N ILE A 68 -3.91 -4.25 6.05
CA ILE A 68 -5.14 -4.49 5.31
C ILE A 68 -6.24 -4.88 6.29
N VAL A 69 -7.42 -4.30 6.11
CA VAL A 69 -8.63 -4.66 6.85
C VAL A 69 -9.60 -5.36 5.90
N ASP A 70 -10.04 -6.57 6.26
CA ASP A 70 -11.05 -7.31 5.49
C ASP A 70 -12.49 -6.91 5.86
N ASP A 71 -13.48 -7.53 5.21
CA ASP A 71 -14.91 -7.25 5.44
C ASP A 71 -15.40 -7.76 6.80
N HIS A 72 -14.67 -8.67 7.43
CA HIS A 72 -14.89 -9.15 8.78
C HIS A 72 -14.22 -8.26 9.84
N GLN A 73 -13.64 -7.12 9.45
CA GLN A 73 -12.90 -6.19 10.31
C GLN A 73 -11.60 -6.77 10.87
N ASN A 74 -11.05 -7.84 10.27
CA ASN A 74 -9.75 -8.34 10.66
C ASN A 74 -8.66 -7.44 10.09
N LYS A 75 -7.92 -6.77 10.99
CA LYS A 75 -6.73 -5.98 10.65
C LYS A 75 -5.51 -6.89 10.61
N ARG A 76 -4.86 -7.01 9.46
CA ARG A 76 -3.65 -7.82 9.27
C ARG A 76 -2.50 -6.93 8.79
N GLY A 77 -1.33 -7.10 9.40
CA GLY A 77 -0.11 -6.40 9.00
C GLY A 77 0.39 -6.88 7.64
N ILE A 78 0.93 -5.94 6.88
CA ILE A 78 1.59 -6.21 5.60
C ILE A 78 2.97 -5.56 5.59
N TYR A 79 3.84 -6.05 4.71
CA TYR A 79 5.02 -5.28 4.33
C TYR A 79 4.59 -4.04 3.52
N LEU A 80 5.45 -3.04 3.45
CA LEU A 80 5.24 -1.80 2.68
C LEU A 80 4.65 -2.12 1.29
N PRO A 81 3.44 -1.63 0.96
CA PRO A 81 2.79 -1.96 -0.29
C PRO A 81 3.43 -1.22 -1.47
N ALA A 82 3.51 -1.89 -2.61
CA ALA A 82 3.82 -1.24 -3.88
C ALA A 82 2.50 -0.79 -4.52
N VAL A 83 2.28 0.52 -4.61
CA VAL A 83 1.09 1.12 -5.24
C VAL A 83 1.55 1.88 -6.48
N TYR A 84 1.03 1.50 -7.64
CA TYR A 84 1.39 2.08 -8.92
C TYR A 84 0.46 3.25 -9.28
N GLU A 85 0.91 4.15 -10.15
CA GLU A 85 0.14 5.35 -10.53
C GLU A 85 -1.21 5.03 -11.19
N ASP A 86 -1.30 3.89 -11.85
CA ASP A 86 -2.52 3.43 -12.49
C ASP A 86 -3.53 2.83 -11.49
N GLY A 87 -3.13 2.66 -10.23
CA GLY A 87 -3.91 2.08 -9.15
C GLY A 87 -3.71 0.59 -8.94
N GLU A 88 -2.80 -0.08 -9.65
CA GLU A 88 -2.39 -1.43 -9.24
C GLU A 88 -1.73 -1.40 -7.86
N ILE A 89 -1.96 -2.45 -7.07
CA ILE A 89 -1.34 -2.61 -5.75
C ILE A 89 -0.87 -4.04 -5.56
N ASN A 90 0.35 -4.18 -5.05
CA ASN A 90 0.95 -5.45 -4.65
C ASN A 90 1.39 -5.38 -3.17
N TRP A 91 1.11 -6.44 -2.42
CA TRP A 91 1.55 -6.55 -1.02
C TRP A 91 1.85 -7.98 -0.63
N ARG A 92 2.53 -8.14 0.52
CA ARG A 92 2.76 -9.43 1.17
C ARG A 92 2.28 -9.37 2.61
N TRP A 93 1.70 -10.48 3.07
CA TRP A 93 1.38 -10.67 4.48
C TRP A 93 2.67 -10.78 5.30
N ARG A 94 2.63 -10.23 6.52
CA ARG A 94 3.66 -10.42 7.55
C ARG A 94 3.26 -11.50 8.54
#